data_AF-C1N852-F1
#
_entry.id   AF-C1N852-F1
#
_cell.length_a   1.000
_cell.length_b   1.000
_cell.length_c   1.000
_cell.angle_alpha   90.00
_cell.angle_beta   90.00
_cell.angle_gamma   90.00
#
_symmetry.space_group_name_H-M   'P 1'
#
loop_
_entity.id
_entity.type
_entity.pdbx_description
1 polymer ?
#
loop_
_entity_poly.entity_id
_entity_poly.type
_entity_poly.pdbx_seq_one_letter_code
_entity_poly.pdbx_strand_id
1 'polypeptide(L)'
;MNSGDVDEISGDGSTSPDLAAGSRLERFAADARDVFDEDVLRRLSVGDRAMLALVSRSMRDVVFTSSVGDVKDVAAVRRELGRMPNFVGSVGRLAWAKELGCPWNENTCAKAAEGGHLEVLQWARANGCPWDEDTCRAAAEFGHLEVLQWARANGCPWDEDTCRYAAKHGHLHVLQWAVANGAPWDEYTCSYAAGGGHLEVLQWAVANGAPWNEYTCRYAAKHGHLHVLQWAVANGAPWDEYTCSYAAGGGHLEVLQWAHANGAPWNTVYIDWAARGGHLEVVQWARANGAPWGEWTCNRAAGGGHLEVLQWARANGAPWDERTCAWAAEGGHLEVLQWAEANGCPWDADTCSGAAKGGHLEVLQWARANGAPWDARTCHEAALGGHLRVLQWARANGMPWESSWGI
;
A
#
# COMPACT_ATOMS: atom_id res chain seq x y z
N MET A 1 76.50 46.21 -1.55
CA MET A 1 77.29 45.46 -2.55
C MET A 1 76.33 44.47 -3.19
N ASN A 2 75.74 44.80 -4.33
CA ASN A 2 75.14 43.77 -5.17
C ASN A 2 75.12 44.30 -6.61
N SER A 3 75.99 43.70 -7.40
CA SER A 3 76.09 43.79 -8.85
C SER A 3 74.91 43.06 -9.47
N GLY A 4 74.19 43.73 -10.37
CA GLY A 4 73.40 43.04 -11.38
C GLY A 4 74.32 42.56 -12.49
N ASP A 5 73.90 41.49 -13.17
CA ASP A 5 74.01 41.36 -14.63
C ASP A 5 73.08 40.25 -15.15
N VAL A 6 72.21 40.72 -16.04
CA VAL A 6 71.55 40.18 -17.25
C VAL A 6 71.60 38.70 -17.67
N ASP A 7 70.42 38.30 -18.18
CA ASP A 7 70.08 37.37 -19.30
C ASP A 7 69.78 35.86 -19.10
N GLU A 8 68.58 35.53 -19.63
CA GLU A 8 68.02 34.31 -20.24
C GLU A 8 67.99 32.97 -19.49
N ILE A 9 66.81 32.31 -19.52
CA ILE A 9 66.58 31.00 -20.18
C ILE A 9 65.12 30.53 -19.94
N SER A 10 64.38 30.42 -21.05
CA SER A 10 63.21 29.58 -21.36
C SER A 10 62.36 28.97 -20.23
N GLY A 11 61.11 29.43 -20.13
CA GLY A 11 60.04 28.68 -19.48
C GLY A 11 59.62 27.50 -20.35
N ASP A 12 59.80 26.28 -19.84
CA ASP A 12 59.32 25.07 -20.49
C ASP A 12 57.78 25.02 -20.48
N GLY A 13 57.25 24.57 -21.61
CA GLY A 13 55.85 24.17 -21.70
C GLY A 13 55.68 22.85 -20.96
N SER A 14 55.24 22.91 -19.71
CA SER A 14 54.75 21.75 -18.98
C SER A 14 53.24 21.87 -18.81
N THR A 15 52.53 21.31 -19.80
CA THR A 15 51.10 21.01 -19.73
C THR A 15 50.81 20.12 -18.52
N SER A 16 50.03 20.63 -17.56
CA SER A 16 49.63 19.91 -16.36
C SER A 16 48.77 18.68 -16.69
N PRO A 17 49.08 17.48 -16.15
CA PRO A 17 48.39 16.21 -16.47
C PRO A 17 47.06 15.98 -15.72
N ASP A 18 46.52 17.00 -15.06
CA ASP A 18 45.40 16.87 -14.13
C ASP A 18 44.00 16.74 -14.78
N LEU A 19 43.92 16.66 -16.10
CA LEU A 19 42.66 16.46 -16.83
C LEU A 19 42.28 14.98 -17.02
N ALA A 20 43.10 14.03 -16.57
CA ALA A 20 42.87 12.58 -16.76
C ALA A 20 42.40 11.81 -15.51
N ALA A 21 42.41 12.41 -14.32
CA ALA A 21 42.05 11.72 -13.09
C ALA A 21 40.56 11.87 -12.80
N GLY A 22 39.82 10.76 -12.80
CA GLY A 22 38.39 10.72 -12.49
C GLY A 22 38.00 11.37 -11.17
N SER A 23 36.69 11.45 -10.94
CA SER A 23 36.09 12.02 -9.73
C SER A 23 36.70 11.42 -8.45
N ARG A 24 36.65 12.16 -7.34
CA ARG A 24 37.16 11.67 -6.03
C ARG A 24 36.53 10.32 -5.63
N LEU A 25 35.28 10.11 -6.04
CA LEU A 25 34.54 8.88 -5.80
C LEU A 25 35.10 7.71 -6.62
N GLU A 26 35.44 7.95 -7.89
CA GLU A 26 36.07 6.95 -8.77
C GLU A 26 37.44 6.54 -8.28
N ARG A 27 38.23 7.50 -7.79
CA ARG A 27 39.53 7.20 -7.17
C ARG A 27 39.37 6.38 -5.89
N PHE A 28 38.43 6.73 -5.02
CA PHE A 28 38.19 5.98 -3.79
C PHE A 28 37.77 4.53 -4.08
N ALA A 29 36.87 4.31 -5.05
CA ALA A 29 36.47 2.95 -5.42
C ALA A 29 37.57 2.14 -6.12
N ALA A 30 38.50 2.81 -6.81
CA ALA A 30 39.64 2.17 -7.45
C ALA A 30 40.77 1.82 -6.46
N ASP A 31 41.09 2.74 -5.55
CA ASP A 31 42.24 2.62 -4.65
C ASP A 31 41.94 1.77 -3.39
N ALA A 32 40.68 1.70 -2.94
CA ALA A 32 40.27 1.04 -1.71
C ALA A 32 38.97 0.23 -1.90
N ARG A 33 39.04 -0.78 -2.76
CA ARG A 33 37.83 -1.46 -3.26
C ARG A 33 37.05 -2.25 -2.21
N ASP A 34 37.76 -2.95 -1.33
CA ASP A 34 37.20 -3.71 -0.21
C ASP A 34 36.46 -2.80 0.78
N VAL A 35 37.07 -1.67 1.13
CA VAL A 35 36.45 -0.66 2.01
C VAL A 35 35.24 -0.03 1.34
N PHE A 36 35.32 0.27 0.04
CA PHE A 36 34.18 0.82 -0.71
C PHE A 36 32.99 -0.14 -0.73
N ASP A 37 33.21 -1.42 -0.96
CA ASP A 37 32.15 -2.43 -1.00
C ASP A 37 31.51 -2.63 0.39
N GLU A 38 32.32 -2.68 1.46
CA GLU A 38 31.89 -2.92 2.84
C GLU A 38 31.20 -1.70 3.49
N ASP A 39 31.75 -0.49 3.33
CA ASP A 39 31.30 0.69 4.05
C ASP A 39 30.45 1.66 3.24
N VAL A 40 30.54 1.62 1.91
CA VAL A 40 29.69 2.43 1.03
C VAL A 40 28.57 1.57 0.46
N LEU A 41 28.88 0.59 -0.38
CA LEU A 41 27.85 -0.14 -1.13
C LEU A 41 26.85 -0.89 -0.23
N ARG A 42 27.28 -1.48 0.88
CA ARG A 42 26.36 -2.16 1.82
C ARG A 42 25.38 -1.22 2.52
N ARG A 43 25.73 0.06 2.66
CA ARG A 43 24.89 1.06 3.32
C ARG A 43 23.93 1.75 2.36
N LEU A 44 24.20 1.65 1.06
CA LEU A 44 23.35 2.20 0.01
C LEU A 44 22.13 1.31 -0.24
N SER A 45 20.97 1.93 -0.39
CA SER A 45 19.76 1.20 -0.81
C SER A 45 19.95 0.60 -2.21
N VAL A 46 19.05 -0.31 -2.63
CA VAL A 46 19.06 -0.85 -4.01
C VAL A 46 19.05 0.28 -5.04
N GLY A 47 18.26 1.32 -4.80
CA GLY A 47 18.16 2.45 -5.72
C GLY A 47 19.33 3.42 -5.66
N ASP A 48 19.97 3.63 -4.50
CA ASP A 48 21.20 4.44 -4.44
C ASP A 48 22.37 3.76 -5.16
N ARG A 49 22.44 2.42 -5.10
CA ARG A 49 23.40 1.63 -5.90
C ARG A 49 23.08 1.70 -7.39
N ALA A 50 21.79 1.69 -7.75
CA ALA A 50 21.34 1.88 -9.12
C ALA A 50 21.76 3.27 -9.66
N MET A 51 21.61 4.33 -8.87
CA MET A 51 22.11 5.68 -9.19
C MET A 51 23.62 5.69 -9.40
N LEU A 52 24.37 5.09 -8.47
CA LEU A 52 25.83 5.03 -8.52
C LEU A 52 26.32 4.32 -9.79
N ALA A 53 25.68 3.21 -10.19
CA ALA A 53 26.01 2.44 -11.39
C ALA A 53 25.84 3.22 -12.72
N LEU A 54 25.16 4.36 -12.69
CA LEU A 54 24.94 5.21 -13.87
C LEU A 54 25.80 6.47 -13.88
N VAL A 55 26.49 6.79 -12.78
CA VAL A 55 27.38 7.96 -12.69
C VAL A 55 28.50 7.87 -13.72
N SER A 56 29.13 6.70 -13.87
CA SER A 56 30.19 6.46 -14.85
C SER A 56 30.36 4.97 -15.16
N ARG A 57 31.16 4.64 -16.19
CA ARG A 57 31.53 3.24 -16.47
C ARG A 57 32.29 2.61 -15.30
N SER A 58 33.18 3.37 -14.66
CA SER A 58 33.95 2.89 -13.51
C SER A 58 33.03 2.53 -12.33
N MET A 59 32.08 3.41 -11.99
CA MET A 59 31.09 3.12 -10.94
C MET A 59 30.14 1.99 -11.30
N ARG A 60 29.80 1.83 -12.59
CA ARG A 60 29.01 0.69 -13.07
C ARG A 60 29.71 -0.63 -12.81
N ASP A 61 30.97 -0.72 -13.23
CA ASP A 61 31.76 -1.92 -13.03
C ASP A 61 31.90 -2.21 -11.54
N VAL A 62 32.04 -1.17 -10.71
CA VAL A 62 32.06 -1.29 -9.26
C VAL A 62 30.78 -1.90 -8.71
N VAL A 63 29.61 -1.36 -9.04
CA VAL A 63 28.34 -1.88 -8.54
C VAL A 63 28.07 -3.30 -9.04
N PHE A 64 28.29 -3.58 -10.33
CA PHE A 64 27.94 -4.87 -10.95
C PHE A 64 28.86 -6.02 -10.56
N THR A 65 30.11 -5.73 -10.21
CA THR A 65 31.07 -6.75 -9.75
C THR A 65 31.06 -6.94 -8.23
N SER A 66 30.40 -6.03 -7.48
CA SER A 66 30.27 -6.17 -6.03
C SER A 66 29.40 -7.38 -5.66
N SER A 67 29.79 -8.07 -4.58
CA SER A 67 29.00 -9.18 -4.01
C SER A 67 27.74 -8.73 -3.28
N VAL A 68 27.53 -7.42 -3.19
CA VAL A 68 26.51 -6.79 -2.35
C VAL A 68 25.21 -6.52 -3.13
N GLY A 69 25.25 -6.45 -4.47
CA GLY A 69 24.19 -5.88 -5.31
C GLY A 69 23.18 -6.85 -5.95
N ASP A 70 21.89 -6.48 -5.90
CA ASP A 70 20.81 -7.12 -6.67
C ASP A 70 20.71 -6.59 -8.11
N VAL A 71 21.45 -5.53 -8.44
CA VAL A 71 21.40 -4.83 -9.72
C VAL A 71 22.55 -5.29 -10.60
N LYS A 72 22.24 -6.14 -11.59
CA LYS A 72 23.26 -6.87 -12.38
C LYS A 72 23.47 -6.35 -13.80
N ASP A 73 22.57 -5.48 -14.28
CA ASP A 73 22.66 -4.92 -15.62
C ASP A 73 21.99 -3.53 -15.71
N VAL A 74 22.32 -2.79 -16.78
CA VAL A 74 21.86 -1.42 -17.01
C VAL A 74 20.34 -1.33 -17.21
N ALA A 75 19.69 -2.36 -17.74
CA ALA A 75 18.24 -2.37 -17.92
C ALA A 75 17.50 -2.58 -16.58
N ALA A 76 18.03 -3.41 -15.69
CA ALA A 76 17.58 -3.54 -14.31
C ALA A 76 17.74 -2.22 -13.55
N VAL A 77 18.91 -1.57 -13.65
CA VAL A 77 19.14 -0.23 -13.07
C VAL A 77 18.06 0.77 -13.53
N ARG A 78 17.83 0.87 -14.84
CA ARG A 78 16.86 1.83 -15.42
C ARG A 78 15.43 1.54 -14.96
N ARG A 79 15.05 0.27 -14.79
CA ARG A 79 13.73 -0.13 -14.26
C ARG A 79 13.57 0.23 -12.78
N GLU A 80 14.60 0.03 -11.97
CA GLU A 80 14.57 0.38 -10.55
C GLU A 80 14.48 1.89 -10.33
N LEU A 81 15.18 2.70 -11.12
CA LEU A 81 15.06 4.17 -11.06
C LEU A 81 13.65 4.68 -11.37
N GLY A 82 12.97 4.08 -12.35
CA GLY A 82 11.58 4.43 -12.68
C GLY A 82 10.57 4.14 -11.57
N ARG A 83 10.98 3.38 -10.54
CA ARG A 83 10.15 3.02 -9.37
C ARG A 83 10.48 3.83 -8.11
N MET A 84 11.50 4.69 -8.14
CA MET A 84 11.94 5.42 -6.95
C MET A 84 11.02 6.64 -6.66
N PRO A 85 10.34 6.68 -5.50
CA PRO A 85 9.38 7.76 -5.18
C PRO A 85 10.01 9.17 -5.17
N ASN A 86 11.26 9.28 -4.72
CA ASN A 86 11.97 10.56 -4.53
C ASN A 86 12.80 11.00 -5.75
N PHE A 87 12.72 10.25 -6.85
CA PHE A 87 13.52 10.53 -8.04
C PHE A 87 12.94 11.70 -8.85
N VAL A 88 11.61 11.81 -8.87
CA VAL A 88 10.84 12.85 -9.60
C VAL A 88 10.76 14.17 -8.82
N GLY A 89 11.49 14.31 -7.70
CA GLY A 89 11.53 15.57 -6.92
C GLY A 89 12.53 16.61 -7.42
N SER A 90 13.27 16.33 -8.50
CA SER A 90 14.27 17.25 -9.05
C SER A 90 14.33 17.16 -10.56
N VAL A 91 14.27 18.33 -11.22
CA VAL A 91 14.45 18.45 -12.68
C VAL A 91 15.79 17.84 -13.11
N GLY A 92 16.87 18.09 -12.36
CA GLY A 92 18.20 17.57 -12.72
C GLY A 92 18.27 16.05 -12.70
N ARG A 93 17.62 15.40 -11.72
CA ARG A 93 17.56 13.93 -11.65
C ARG A 93 16.71 13.38 -12.80
N LEU A 94 15.53 13.95 -13.03
CA LEU A 94 14.64 13.50 -14.08
C LEU A 94 15.24 13.69 -15.49
N ALA A 95 15.90 14.83 -15.73
CA ALA A 95 16.62 15.11 -16.96
C ALA A 95 17.73 14.08 -17.22
N TRP A 96 18.54 13.81 -16.19
CA TRP A 96 19.60 12.81 -16.29
C TRP A 96 19.06 11.40 -16.58
N ALA A 97 17.95 10.98 -15.95
CA ALA A 97 17.33 9.69 -16.30
C ALA A 97 16.80 9.67 -17.73
N LYS A 98 16.21 10.77 -18.21
CA LYS A 98 15.73 10.87 -19.59
C LYS A 98 16.89 10.74 -20.59
N GLU A 99 18.01 11.43 -20.36
CA GLU A 99 19.22 11.32 -21.18
C GLU A 99 19.78 9.90 -21.22
N LEU A 100 19.66 9.18 -20.10
CA LEU A 100 20.02 7.77 -20.02
C LEU A 100 19.02 6.83 -20.71
N GLY A 101 17.94 7.33 -21.29
CA GLY A 101 16.93 6.51 -21.98
C GLY A 101 16.06 5.71 -21.02
N CYS A 102 15.88 6.17 -19.78
CA CYS A 102 14.84 5.62 -18.91
C CYS A 102 13.46 5.94 -19.50
N PRO A 103 12.59 4.94 -19.70
CA PRO A 103 11.22 5.21 -20.13
C PRO A 103 10.48 5.96 -19.04
N TRP A 104 9.58 6.85 -19.46
CA TRP A 104 8.61 7.51 -18.60
C TRP A 104 7.20 7.37 -19.17
N ASN A 105 6.21 7.49 -18.29
CA ASN A 105 4.80 7.34 -18.59
C ASN A 105 4.00 8.30 -17.69
N GLU A 106 2.68 8.21 -17.74
CA GLU A 106 1.72 9.05 -17.04
C GLU A 106 1.99 9.11 -15.52
N ASN A 107 2.37 7.97 -14.94
CA ASN A 107 2.75 7.86 -13.53
C ASN A 107 3.94 8.76 -13.14
N THR A 108 4.81 9.14 -14.08
CA THR A 108 5.89 10.11 -13.80
C THR A 108 5.31 11.49 -13.48
N CYS A 109 4.30 11.94 -14.24
CA CYS A 109 3.59 13.18 -13.95
C CYS A 109 2.76 13.07 -12.67
N ALA A 110 2.08 11.94 -12.45
CA ALA A 110 1.32 11.70 -11.22
C ALA A 110 2.21 11.75 -9.97
N LYS A 111 3.42 11.19 -10.02
CA LYS A 111 4.39 11.27 -8.91
C LYS A 111 4.97 12.66 -8.68
N ALA A 112 5.20 13.44 -9.74
CA ALA A 112 5.55 14.84 -9.60
C ALA A 112 4.42 15.64 -8.92
N ALA A 113 3.17 15.33 -9.26
CA ALA A 113 1.99 15.97 -8.67
C ALA A 113 1.75 15.57 -7.22
N GLU A 114 1.89 14.29 -6.89
CA GLU A 114 1.85 13.75 -5.52
C GLU A 114 2.86 14.44 -4.58
N GLY A 115 4.07 14.73 -5.07
CA GLY A 115 5.09 15.44 -4.29
C GLY A 115 4.97 16.97 -4.31
N GLY A 116 3.97 17.54 -5.00
CA GLY A 116 3.80 18.98 -5.15
C GLY A 116 4.90 19.66 -5.99
N HIS A 117 5.62 18.90 -6.81
CA HIS A 117 6.80 19.37 -7.55
C HIS A 117 6.41 20.02 -8.87
N LEU A 118 5.80 21.21 -8.81
CA LEU A 118 5.29 21.94 -9.98
C LEU A 118 6.37 22.14 -11.07
N GLU A 119 7.58 22.55 -10.70
CA GLU A 119 8.69 22.76 -11.64
C GLU A 119 9.07 21.47 -12.38
N VAL A 120 9.05 20.33 -11.68
CA VAL A 120 9.38 19.04 -12.29
C VAL A 120 8.28 18.60 -13.23
N LEU A 121 7.02 18.78 -12.84
CA LEU A 121 5.88 18.48 -13.69
C LEU A 121 5.88 19.34 -14.97
N GLN A 122 6.14 20.64 -14.84
CA GLN A 122 6.31 21.56 -15.96
C GLN A 122 7.41 21.10 -16.91
N TRP A 123 8.57 20.76 -16.36
CA TRP A 123 9.70 20.28 -17.14
C TRP A 123 9.39 18.96 -17.86
N ALA A 124 8.78 18.00 -17.17
CA ALA A 124 8.41 16.70 -17.73
C ALA A 124 7.45 16.86 -18.91
N ARG A 125 6.44 17.74 -18.77
CA ARG A 125 5.46 18.03 -19.82
C ARG A 125 6.06 18.76 -21.02
N ALA A 126 6.90 19.76 -20.79
CA ALA A 126 7.64 20.44 -21.86
C ALA A 126 8.53 19.47 -22.67
N ASN A 127 8.92 18.36 -22.04
CA ASN A 127 9.79 17.35 -22.62
C ASN A 127 9.04 16.14 -23.22
N GLY A 128 7.71 16.17 -23.26
CA GLY A 128 6.88 15.14 -23.91
C GLY A 128 6.49 13.95 -23.02
N CYS A 129 6.65 14.04 -21.69
CA CYS A 129 6.11 13.01 -20.80
C CYS A 129 4.57 13.04 -20.84
N PRO A 130 3.88 11.91 -21.06
CA PRO A 130 2.42 11.89 -21.06
C PRO A 130 1.85 12.10 -19.65
N TRP A 131 0.55 12.40 -19.57
CA TRP A 131 -0.23 12.51 -18.34
C TRP A 131 -1.66 12.00 -18.60
N ASP A 132 -2.40 11.79 -17.53
CA ASP A 132 -3.79 11.35 -17.48
C ASP A 132 -4.45 11.94 -16.22
N GLU A 133 -5.68 11.50 -15.93
CA GLU A 133 -6.51 11.93 -14.81
C GLU A 133 -5.80 11.75 -13.45
N ASP A 134 -4.91 10.76 -13.34
CA ASP A 134 -4.14 10.46 -12.14
C ASP A 134 -3.27 11.63 -11.69
N THR A 135 -2.83 12.48 -12.62
CA THR A 135 -2.04 13.67 -12.29
C THR A 135 -2.88 14.70 -11.52
N CYS A 136 -4.13 14.93 -11.94
CA CYS A 136 -5.06 15.80 -11.21
C CYS A 136 -5.51 15.16 -9.90
N ARG A 137 -5.83 13.86 -9.91
CA ARG A 137 -6.16 13.10 -8.70
C ARG A 137 -5.07 13.19 -7.65
N ALA A 138 -3.80 12.97 -8.02
CA ALA A 138 -2.67 13.04 -7.10
C ALA A 138 -2.46 14.46 -6.54
N ALA A 139 -2.52 15.50 -7.38
CA ALA A 139 -2.44 16.87 -6.89
C ALA A 139 -3.56 17.18 -5.89
N ALA A 140 -4.77 16.66 -6.13
CA ALA A 140 -5.91 16.85 -5.26
C ALA A 140 -5.84 16.05 -3.96
N GLU A 141 -5.37 14.79 -4.03
CA GLU A 141 -5.18 13.89 -2.90
C GLU A 141 -4.21 14.47 -1.86
N PHE A 142 -3.13 15.11 -2.31
CA PHE A 142 -2.08 15.65 -1.43
C PHE A 142 -2.20 17.16 -1.20
N GLY A 143 -3.28 17.79 -1.66
CA GLY A 143 -3.60 19.19 -1.33
C GLY A 143 -2.78 20.23 -2.10
N HIS A 144 -2.17 19.85 -3.22
CA HIS A 144 -1.31 20.71 -4.03
C HIS A 144 -2.10 21.53 -5.05
N LEU A 145 -2.84 22.54 -4.55
CA LEU A 145 -3.73 23.37 -5.38
C LEU A 145 -3.00 24.01 -6.58
N GLU A 146 -1.79 24.55 -6.39
CA GLU A 146 -1.04 25.20 -7.46
C GLU A 146 -0.70 24.23 -8.60
N VAL A 147 -0.37 22.99 -8.25
CA VAL A 147 -0.11 21.93 -9.23
C VAL A 147 -1.38 21.58 -9.98
N LEU A 148 -2.50 21.41 -9.28
CA LEU A 148 -3.79 21.11 -9.88
C LEU A 148 -4.24 22.22 -10.84
N GLN A 149 -4.12 23.49 -10.42
CA GLN A 149 -4.41 24.67 -11.23
C GLN A 149 -3.61 24.67 -12.52
N TRP A 150 -2.30 24.45 -12.42
CA TRP A 150 -1.42 24.44 -13.57
C TRP A 150 -1.72 23.25 -14.51
N ALA A 151 -1.89 22.05 -13.97
CA ALA A 151 -2.22 20.86 -14.74
C ALA A 151 -3.52 21.07 -15.54
N ARG A 152 -4.55 21.60 -14.90
CA ARG A 152 -5.84 21.88 -15.54
C ARG A 152 -5.73 22.94 -16.62
N ALA A 153 -5.02 24.05 -16.36
CA ALA A 153 -4.82 25.13 -17.34
C ALA A 153 -4.08 24.67 -18.60
N ASN A 154 -3.30 23.59 -18.51
CA ASN A 154 -2.54 23.02 -19.62
C ASN A 154 -3.23 21.79 -20.27
N GLY A 155 -4.48 21.52 -19.92
CA GLY A 155 -5.29 20.48 -20.56
C GLY A 155 -5.08 19.07 -20.01
N CYS A 156 -4.57 18.92 -18.78
CA CYS A 156 -4.64 17.65 -18.08
C CYS A 156 -6.11 17.28 -17.82
N PRO A 157 -6.54 16.05 -18.13
CA PRO A 157 -7.90 15.60 -17.83
C PRO A 157 -8.08 15.41 -16.32
N TRP A 158 -9.34 15.37 -15.89
CA TRP A 158 -9.76 15.04 -14.54
C TRP A 158 -11.07 14.24 -14.58
N ASP A 159 -11.36 13.55 -13.50
CA ASP A 159 -12.58 12.78 -13.29
C ASP A 159 -13.08 12.97 -11.84
N GLU A 160 -14.09 12.19 -11.44
CA GLU A 160 -14.70 12.27 -10.12
C GLU A 160 -13.69 12.01 -8.99
N ASP A 161 -12.62 11.25 -9.24
CA ASP A 161 -11.59 10.96 -8.24
C ASP A 161 -10.87 12.23 -7.77
N THR A 162 -10.75 13.25 -8.62
CA THR A 162 -10.17 14.54 -8.20
C THR A 162 -10.94 15.13 -7.01
N CYS A 163 -12.28 15.13 -7.07
CA CYS A 163 -13.12 15.59 -5.97
C CYS A 163 -13.17 14.60 -4.80
N ARG A 164 -13.29 13.29 -5.08
CA ARG A 164 -13.35 12.25 -4.03
C ARG A 164 -12.10 12.27 -3.14
N TYR A 165 -10.91 12.37 -3.72
CA TYR A 165 -9.65 12.32 -2.96
C TYR A 165 -9.31 13.65 -2.28
N ALA A 166 -9.63 14.80 -2.88
CA ALA A 166 -9.59 16.09 -2.16
C ALA A 166 -10.49 16.05 -0.91
N ALA A 167 -11.67 15.43 -1.04
CA ALA A 167 -12.62 15.30 0.06
C ALA A 167 -12.13 14.32 1.13
N LYS A 168 -11.58 13.17 0.72
CA LYS A 168 -11.03 12.12 1.60
C LYS A 168 -9.97 12.62 2.56
N HIS A 169 -9.12 13.54 2.12
CA HIS A 169 -7.99 14.07 2.89
C HIS A 169 -8.22 15.50 3.41
N GLY A 170 -9.45 16.00 3.30
CA GLY A 170 -9.85 17.23 3.99
C GLY A 170 -9.39 18.51 3.31
N HIS A 171 -8.99 18.44 2.04
CA HIS A 171 -8.48 19.59 1.29
C HIS A 171 -9.63 20.45 0.73
N LEU A 172 -10.38 21.09 1.64
CA LEU A 172 -11.57 21.90 1.30
C LEU A 172 -11.30 22.95 0.23
N HIS A 173 -10.18 23.67 0.34
CA HIS A 173 -9.79 24.71 -0.62
C HIS A 173 -9.52 24.15 -2.03
N VAL A 174 -8.97 22.94 -2.13
CA VAL A 174 -8.78 22.23 -3.40
C VAL A 174 -10.12 21.81 -3.97
N LEU A 175 -10.99 21.20 -3.15
CA LEU A 175 -12.31 20.76 -3.58
C LEU A 175 -13.16 21.95 -4.07
N GLN A 176 -13.17 23.05 -3.31
CA GLN A 176 -13.84 24.30 -3.69
C GLN A 176 -13.40 24.80 -5.06
N TRP A 177 -12.09 24.86 -5.28
CA TRP A 177 -11.54 25.30 -6.55
C TRP A 177 -11.89 24.33 -7.69
N ALA A 178 -11.75 23.03 -7.48
CA ALA A 178 -12.04 22.02 -8.49
C ALA A 178 -13.51 22.09 -8.95
N VAL A 179 -14.46 22.11 -8.01
CA VAL A 179 -15.90 22.21 -8.29
C VAL A 179 -16.23 23.52 -8.99
N ALA A 180 -15.67 24.65 -8.53
CA ALA A 180 -15.89 25.95 -9.17
C ALA A 180 -15.39 26.01 -10.62
N ASN A 181 -14.47 25.14 -11.01
CA ASN A 181 -13.92 25.03 -12.35
C ASN A 181 -14.51 23.86 -13.16
N GLY A 182 -15.59 23.24 -12.67
CA GLY A 182 -16.34 22.21 -13.38
C GLY A 182 -15.76 20.80 -13.25
N ALA A 183 -15.01 20.50 -12.19
CA ALA A 183 -14.65 19.11 -11.87
C ALA A 183 -15.93 18.32 -11.54
N PRO A 184 -16.08 17.10 -12.08
CA PRO A 184 -17.21 16.25 -11.75
C PRO A 184 -17.08 15.72 -10.31
N TRP A 185 -18.22 15.49 -9.68
CA TRP A 185 -18.32 14.92 -8.34
C TRP A 185 -19.58 14.04 -8.22
N ASP A 186 -19.54 13.09 -7.31
CA ASP A 186 -20.59 12.09 -7.12
C ASP A 186 -20.76 11.73 -5.63
N GLU A 187 -21.60 10.72 -5.32
CA GLU A 187 -21.92 10.31 -3.95
C GLU A 187 -20.70 9.87 -3.12
N TYR A 188 -19.63 9.45 -3.79
CA TYR A 188 -18.40 9.04 -3.12
C TYR A 188 -17.62 10.24 -2.61
N THR A 189 -17.85 11.45 -3.13
CA THR A 189 -17.24 12.67 -2.58
C THR A 189 -17.67 12.90 -1.13
N CYS A 190 -18.97 12.82 -0.85
CA CYS A 190 -19.49 12.87 0.52
C CYS A 190 -19.05 11.65 1.34
N SER A 191 -19.07 10.46 0.76
CA SER A 191 -18.67 9.24 1.47
C SER A 191 -17.20 9.25 1.90
N TYR A 192 -16.32 9.81 1.08
CA TYR A 192 -14.89 9.91 1.35
C TYR A 192 -14.60 11.02 2.37
N ALA A 193 -15.26 12.19 2.25
CA ALA A 193 -15.21 13.21 3.30
C ALA A 193 -15.62 12.64 4.66
N ALA A 194 -16.68 11.84 4.67
CA ALA A 194 -17.20 11.24 5.88
C ALA A 194 -16.26 10.18 6.47
N GLY A 195 -15.67 9.33 5.61
CA GLY A 195 -14.67 8.34 5.99
C GLY A 195 -13.32 8.94 6.43
N GLY A 196 -12.96 10.13 5.97
CA GLY A 196 -11.79 10.89 6.45
C GLY A 196 -12.06 11.73 7.71
N GLY A 197 -13.32 11.80 8.16
CA GLY A 197 -13.69 12.58 9.34
C GLY A 197 -13.76 14.08 9.10
N HIS A 198 -13.80 14.52 7.84
CA HIS A 198 -13.74 15.93 7.46
C HIS A 198 -15.13 16.56 7.43
N LEU A 199 -15.69 16.83 8.61
CA LEU A 199 -17.04 17.39 8.75
C LEU A 199 -17.25 18.69 7.96
N GLU A 200 -16.28 19.61 7.98
CA GLU A 200 -16.38 20.89 7.25
C GLU A 200 -16.47 20.68 5.73
N VAL A 201 -15.72 19.72 5.20
CA VAL A 201 -15.77 19.35 3.79
C VAL A 201 -17.13 18.76 3.45
N LEU A 202 -17.63 17.84 4.27
CA LEU A 202 -18.94 17.23 4.06
C LEU A 202 -20.06 18.26 4.11
N GLN A 203 -20.04 19.16 5.10
CA GLN A 203 -20.98 20.27 5.23
C GLN A 203 -21.00 21.15 4.00
N TRP A 204 -19.82 21.56 3.53
CA TRP A 204 -19.70 22.38 2.33
C TRP A 204 -20.19 21.65 1.08
N ALA A 205 -19.81 20.38 0.89
CA ALA A 205 -20.23 19.60 -0.27
C ALA A 205 -21.76 19.46 -0.34
N VAL A 206 -22.40 19.07 0.77
CA VAL A 206 -23.86 18.93 0.85
C VAL A 206 -24.57 20.27 0.62
N ALA A 207 -24.06 21.36 1.20
CA ALA A 207 -24.62 22.70 1.01
C ALA A 207 -24.55 23.18 -0.45
N ASN A 208 -23.63 22.63 -1.25
CA ASN A 208 -23.47 22.94 -2.68
C ASN A 208 -24.09 21.88 -3.60
N GLY A 209 -24.92 20.97 -3.06
CA GLY A 209 -25.70 20.02 -3.83
C GLY A 209 -24.95 18.75 -4.24
N ALA A 210 -23.83 18.42 -3.56
CA ALA A 210 -23.19 17.13 -3.75
C ALA A 210 -24.17 16.00 -3.37
N PRO A 211 -24.32 14.96 -4.21
CA PRO A 211 -25.12 13.80 -3.85
C PRO A 211 -24.46 13.04 -2.70
N TRP A 212 -25.28 12.32 -1.93
CA TRP A 212 -24.84 11.44 -0.85
C TRP A 212 -25.79 10.24 -0.75
N ASN A 213 -25.28 9.12 -0.27
CA ASN A 213 -26.03 7.87 -0.09
C ASN A 213 -25.59 7.17 1.21
N GLU A 214 -26.03 5.91 1.41
CA GLU A 214 -25.78 5.17 2.63
C GLU A 214 -24.30 4.93 2.93
N TYR A 215 -23.43 5.00 1.92
CA TYR A 215 -21.98 4.91 2.11
C TYR A 215 -21.42 6.08 2.92
N THR A 216 -22.09 7.24 2.94
CA THR A 216 -21.68 8.37 3.79
C THR A 216 -21.73 7.98 5.27
N CYS A 217 -22.84 7.38 5.71
CA CYS A 217 -22.96 6.88 7.07
C CYS A 217 -22.07 5.65 7.32
N ARG A 218 -22.02 4.69 6.39
CA ARG A 218 -21.18 3.49 6.54
C ARG A 218 -19.69 3.83 6.69
N TYR A 219 -19.16 4.80 5.94
CA TYR A 219 -17.74 5.16 5.99
C TYR A 219 -17.40 5.98 7.23
N ALA A 220 -18.26 6.94 7.63
CA ALA A 220 -18.12 7.60 8.93
C ALA A 220 -18.09 6.58 10.07
N ALA A 221 -18.97 5.57 10.01
CA ALA A 221 -19.04 4.51 10.99
C ALA A 221 -17.80 3.61 11.00
N LYS A 222 -17.33 3.19 9.81
CA LYS A 222 -16.14 2.34 9.63
C LYS A 222 -14.86 2.92 10.23
N HIS A 223 -14.73 4.24 10.20
CA HIS A 223 -13.55 4.97 10.66
C HIS A 223 -13.77 5.69 12.00
N GLY A 224 -14.93 5.47 12.65
CA GLY A 224 -15.16 5.93 14.01
C GLY A 224 -15.50 7.41 14.14
N HIS A 225 -15.86 8.07 13.05
CA HIS A 225 -16.16 9.49 13.04
C HIS A 225 -17.59 9.77 13.52
N LEU A 226 -17.84 9.55 14.82
CA LEU A 226 -19.16 9.69 15.44
C LEU A 226 -19.78 11.08 15.20
N HIS A 227 -19.00 12.15 15.35
CA HIS A 227 -19.47 13.52 15.14
C HIS A 227 -19.93 13.78 13.69
N VAL A 228 -19.26 13.17 12.70
CA VAL A 228 -19.68 13.22 11.29
C VAL A 228 -20.95 12.42 11.09
N LEU A 229 -21.03 11.21 11.64
CA LEU A 229 -22.21 10.36 11.52
C LEU A 229 -23.45 11.02 12.14
N GLN A 230 -23.30 11.60 13.34
CA GLN A 230 -24.34 12.37 14.02
C GLN A 230 -24.87 13.51 13.16
N TRP A 231 -23.95 14.30 12.60
CA TRP A 231 -24.33 15.40 11.73
C TRP A 231 -25.01 14.91 10.45
N ALA A 232 -24.49 13.87 9.79
CA ALA A 232 -25.04 13.33 8.56
C ALA A 232 -26.47 12.81 8.77
N VAL A 233 -26.69 12.00 9.81
CA VAL A 233 -28.02 11.46 10.16
C VAL A 233 -28.99 12.59 10.53
N ALA A 234 -28.55 13.59 11.30
CA ALA A 234 -29.38 14.74 11.66
C ALA A 234 -29.82 15.59 10.44
N ASN A 235 -29.07 15.53 9.34
CA ASN A 235 -29.37 16.23 8.08
C ASN A 235 -30.00 15.31 7.02
N GLY A 236 -30.47 14.13 7.42
CA GLY A 236 -31.24 13.24 6.54
C GLY A 236 -30.41 12.35 5.62
N ALA A 237 -29.11 12.16 5.91
CA ALA A 237 -28.32 11.17 5.20
C ALA A 237 -28.93 9.76 5.42
N PRO A 238 -29.10 8.96 4.36
CA PRO A 238 -29.59 7.60 4.51
C PRO A 238 -28.56 6.75 5.25
N TRP A 239 -29.04 5.85 6.10
CA TRP A 239 -28.23 4.84 6.78
C TRP A 239 -28.98 3.51 6.79
N ASP A 240 -28.25 2.41 6.86
CA ASP A 240 -28.81 1.06 6.85
C ASP A 240 -28.08 0.12 7.80
N GLU A 241 -28.49 -1.16 7.84
CA GLU A 241 -27.94 -2.19 8.73
C GLU A 241 -26.42 -2.41 8.59
N TYR A 242 -25.84 -2.08 7.44
CA TYR A 242 -24.40 -2.18 7.23
C TYR A 242 -23.63 -1.08 7.97
N THR A 243 -24.27 0.04 8.35
CA THR A 243 -23.63 1.10 9.16
C THR A 243 -23.12 0.54 10.48
N CYS A 244 -23.94 -0.24 11.18
CA CYS A 244 -23.56 -0.95 12.41
C CYS A 244 -22.47 -2.00 12.16
N SER A 245 -22.56 -2.74 11.05
CA SER A 245 -21.54 -3.75 10.69
C SER A 245 -20.17 -3.13 10.43
N TYR A 246 -20.13 -1.96 9.81
CA TYR A 246 -18.90 -1.21 9.52
C TYR A 246 -18.30 -0.62 10.80
N ALA A 247 -19.12 -0.03 11.68
CA ALA A 247 -18.67 0.40 13.01
C ALA A 247 -18.09 -0.76 13.82
N ALA A 248 -18.78 -1.91 13.81
CA ALA A 248 -18.38 -3.09 14.55
C ALA A 248 -17.06 -3.68 14.03
N GLY A 249 -16.90 -3.78 12.71
CA GLY A 249 -15.66 -4.26 12.08
C GLY A 249 -14.49 -3.27 12.13
N GLY A 250 -14.73 -1.99 12.44
CA GLY A 250 -13.68 -1.01 12.76
C GLY A 250 -13.43 -0.85 14.27
N GLY A 251 -14.20 -1.54 15.12
CA GLY A 251 -14.03 -1.51 16.57
C GLY A 251 -14.57 -0.27 17.26
N HIS A 252 -15.43 0.48 16.59
CA HIS A 252 -15.92 1.77 17.06
C HIS A 252 -17.15 1.59 17.95
N LEU A 253 -16.91 1.13 19.19
CA LEU A 253 -17.96 0.83 20.16
C LEU A 253 -18.89 2.02 20.44
N GLU A 254 -18.33 3.24 20.58
CA GLU A 254 -19.13 4.45 20.83
C GLU A 254 -20.09 4.75 19.67
N VAL A 255 -19.63 4.55 18.43
CA VAL A 255 -20.48 4.69 17.24
C VAL A 255 -21.61 3.67 17.26
N LEU A 256 -21.30 2.43 17.60
CA LEU A 256 -22.30 1.35 17.64
C LEU A 256 -23.32 1.57 18.75
N GLN A 257 -22.89 2.01 19.93
CA GLN A 257 -23.77 2.38 21.05
C GLN A 257 -24.71 3.52 20.67
N TRP A 258 -24.19 4.57 20.05
CA TRP A 258 -24.99 5.69 19.59
C TRP A 258 -25.98 5.26 18.49
N ALA A 259 -25.52 4.50 17.49
CA ALA A 259 -26.38 4.01 16.41
C ALA A 259 -27.53 3.14 16.94
N HIS A 260 -27.23 2.21 17.87
CA HIS A 260 -28.22 1.37 18.54
C HIS A 260 -29.26 2.20 19.30
N ALA A 261 -28.81 3.21 20.07
CA ALA A 261 -29.71 4.08 20.83
C ALA A 261 -30.63 4.94 19.93
N ASN A 262 -30.25 5.15 18.67
CA ASN A 262 -30.99 5.95 17.69
C ASN A 262 -31.76 5.09 16.67
N GLY A 263 -31.97 3.81 16.97
CA GLY A 263 -32.83 2.93 16.17
C GLY A 263 -32.22 2.48 14.85
N ALA A 264 -30.89 2.46 14.73
CA ALA A 264 -30.22 1.90 13.56
C ALA A 264 -30.64 0.43 13.34
N PRO A 265 -30.86 0.00 12.07
CA PRO A 265 -31.18 -1.38 11.78
C PRO A 265 -30.12 -2.35 12.33
N TRP A 266 -30.58 -3.49 12.86
CA TRP A 266 -29.79 -4.42 13.65
C TRP A 266 -29.87 -5.83 13.06
N ASN A 267 -28.72 -6.42 12.68
CA ASN A 267 -28.67 -7.76 12.07
C ASN A 267 -27.57 -8.64 12.69
N THR A 268 -27.57 -9.94 12.45
CA THR A 268 -26.60 -10.86 13.08
C THR A 268 -25.18 -10.74 12.52
N VAL A 269 -24.98 -9.94 11.47
CA VAL A 269 -23.75 -9.90 10.69
C VAL A 269 -22.69 -9.04 11.39
N TYR A 270 -23.03 -8.00 12.15
CA TYR A 270 -22.01 -7.13 12.75
C TYR A 270 -21.11 -7.85 13.79
N ILE A 271 -21.58 -8.91 14.46
CA ILE A 271 -20.74 -9.68 15.39
C ILE A 271 -19.65 -10.45 14.65
N ASP A 272 -19.96 -10.91 13.43
CA ASP A 272 -18.99 -11.55 12.54
C ASP A 272 -17.94 -10.54 12.05
N TRP A 273 -18.34 -9.29 11.81
CA TRP A 273 -17.42 -8.23 11.42
C TRP A 273 -16.55 -7.75 12.58
N ALA A 274 -17.12 -7.59 13.78
CA ALA A 274 -16.36 -7.31 14.99
C ALA A 274 -15.35 -8.43 15.28
N ALA A 275 -15.77 -9.68 15.09
CA ALA A 275 -14.88 -10.83 15.23
C ALA A 275 -13.75 -10.82 14.18
N ARG A 276 -14.08 -10.48 12.93
CA ARG A 276 -13.08 -10.33 11.85
C ARG A 276 -12.05 -9.25 12.12
N GLY A 277 -12.45 -8.14 12.76
CA GLY A 277 -11.56 -7.03 13.13
C GLY A 277 -10.87 -7.19 14.48
N GLY A 278 -11.20 -8.25 15.23
CA GLY A 278 -10.57 -8.54 16.53
C GLY A 278 -11.08 -7.68 17.68
N HIS A 279 -12.26 -7.08 17.53
CA HIS A 279 -12.78 -6.11 18.48
C HIS A 279 -13.58 -6.79 19.59
N LEU A 280 -12.87 -7.40 20.55
CA LEU A 280 -13.46 -8.15 21.66
C LEU A 280 -14.50 -7.35 22.46
N GLU A 281 -14.22 -6.09 22.76
CA GLU A 281 -15.15 -5.22 23.50
C GLU A 281 -16.48 -5.03 22.77
N VAL A 282 -16.44 -4.91 21.44
CA VAL A 282 -17.64 -4.81 20.60
C VAL A 282 -18.41 -6.13 20.62
N VAL A 283 -17.72 -7.27 20.51
CA VAL A 283 -18.35 -8.60 20.59
C VAL A 283 -19.02 -8.80 21.97
N GLN A 284 -18.34 -8.44 23.06
CA GLN A 284 -18.87 -8.51 24.42
C GLN A 284 -20.10 -7.63 24.60
N TRP A 285 -20.01 -6.36 24.18
CA TRP A 285 -21.11 -5.42 24.27
C TRP A 285 -22.31 -5.88 23.44
N ALA A 286 -22.08 -6.34 22.21
CA ALA A 286 -23.12 -6.92 21.37
C ALA A 286 -23.86 -8.07 22.06
N ARG A 287 -23.11 -9.05 22.60
CA ARG A 287 -23.67 -10.19 23.32
C ARG A 287 -24.45 -9.78 24.57
N ALA A 288 -23.95 -8.80 25.32
CA ALA A 288 -24.65 -8.24 26.48
C ALA A 288 -25.98 -7.57 26.10
N ASN A 289 -26.12 -7.08 24.87
CA ASN A 289 -27.34 -6.47 24.33
C ASN A 289 -28.19 -7.45 23.50
N GLY A 290 -28.01 -8.75 23.69
CA GLY A 290 -28.89 -9.78 23.10
C GLY A 290 -28.60 -10.13 21.64
N ALA A 291 -27.47 -9.69 21.08
CA ALA A 291 -27.01 -10.13 19.76
C ALA A 291 -26.88 -11.66 19.71
N PRO A 292 -27.50 -12.38 18.77
CA PRO A 292 -27.19 -13.81 18.59
C PRO A 292 -25.75 -13.97 18.05
N TRP A 293 -25.21 -15.18 18.17
CA TRP A 293 -23.98 -15.52 17.45
C TRP A 293 -24.25 -15.52 15.94
N GLY A 294 -23.31 -14.99 15.17
CA GLY A 294 -23.32 -15.18 13.73
C GLY A 294 -22.82 -16.58 13.40
N GLU A 295 -23.23 -17.07 12.23
CA GLU A 295 -22.77 -18.37 11.71
C GLU A 295 -21.25 -18.40 11.54
N TRP A 296 -20.64 -17.24 11.25
CA TRP A 296 -19.24 -17.14 10.86
C TRP A 296 -18.35 -16.53 11.94
N THR A 297 -18.83 -16.32 13.16
CA THR A 297 -18.11 -15.52 14.18
C THR A 297 -16.73 -16.11 14.49
N CYS A 298 -16.66 -17.42 14.78
CA CYS A 298 -15.39 -18.10 15.05
C CYS A 298 -14.50 -18.14 13.81
N ASN A 299 -15.08 -18.39 12.63
CA ASN A 299 -14.34 -18.45 11.36
C ASN A 299 -13.68 -17.10 11.06
N ARG A 300 -14.41 -16.00 11.24
CA ARG A 300 -13.94 -14.63 11.03
C ARG A 300 -12.85 -14.23 12.03
N ALA A 301 -13.03 -14.54 13.32
CA ALA A 301 -11.99 -14.31 14.32
C ALA A 301 -10.72 -15.09 13.99
N ALA A 302 -10.88 -16.34 13.54
CA ALA A 302 -9.77 -17.20 13.21
C ALA A 302 -8.99 -16.71 11.99
N GLY A 303 -9.70 -16.36 10.90
CA GLY A 303 -9.08 -15.81 9.69
C GLY A 303 -8.53 -14.39 9.80
N GLY A 304 -8.92 -13.64 10.83
CA GLY A 304 -8.28 -12.36 11.19
C GLY A 304 -7.11 -12.50 12.17
N GLY A 305 -6.87 -13.70 12.70
CA GLY A 305 -5.78 -13.95 13.65
C GLY A 305 -6.09 -13.53 15.08
N HIS A 306 -7.36 -13.34 15.42
CA HIS A 306 -7.78 -12.76 16.69
C HIS A 306 -8.06 -13.83 17.74
N LEU A 307 -6.98 -14.42 18.28
CA LEU A 307 -7.06 -15.52 19.23
C LEU A 307 -7.92 -15.20 20.47
N GLU A 308 -7.77 -14.00 21.05
CA GLU A 308 -8.53 -13.59 22.24
C GLU A 308 -10.05 -13.56 21.97
N VAL A 309 -10.46 -13.07 20.80
CA VAL A 309 -11.86 -13.07 20.39
C VAL A 309 -12.37 -14.49 20.21
N LEU A 310 -11.60 -15.35 19.55
CA LEU A 310 -11.96 -16.75 19.33
C LEU A 310 -12.10 -17.51 20.66
N GLN A 311 -11.15 -17.34 21.58
CA GLN A 311 -11.17 -17.91 22.94
C GLN A 311 -12.42 -17.47 23.70
N TRP A 312 -12.69 -16.17 23.71
CA TRP A 312 -13.84 -15.63 24.42
C TRP A 312 -15.16 -16.10 23.80
N ALA A 313 -15.27 -16.05 22.47
CA ALA A 313 -16.46 -16.51 21.75
C ALA A 313 -16.74 -17.99 22.04
N ARG A 314 -15.70 -18.83 22.01
CA ARG A 314 -15.83 -20.25 22.28
C ARG A 314 -16.24 -20.53 23.73
N ALA A 315 -15.63 -19.84 24.70
CA ALA A 315 -16.01 -19.94 26.11
C ALA A 315 -17.48 -19.54 26.37
N ASN A 316 -18.07 -18.72 25.49
CA ASN A 316 -19.46 -18.26 25.56
C ASN A 316 -20.39 -19.00 24.58
N GLY A 317 -19.98 -20.18 24.11
CA GLY A 317 -20.83 -21.10 23.35
C GLY A 317 -20.99 -20.74 21.87
N ALA A 318 -20.12 -19.92 21.29
CA ALA A 318 -20.12 -19.70 19.85
C ALA A 318 -19.84 -21.02 19.11
N PRO A 319 -20.59 -21.31 18.03
CA PRO A 319 -20.32 -22.48 17.19
C PRO A 319 -19.03 -22.29 16.40
N TRP A 320 -18.37 -23.41 16.10
CA TRP A 320 -17.24 -23.48 15.17
C TRP A 320 -17.39 -24.73 14.29
N ASP A 321 -16.75 -24.71 13.13
CA ASP A 321 -16.72 -25.81 12.16
C ASP A 321 -15.31 -25.91 11.55
N GLU A 322 -15.12 -26.81 10.59
CA GLU A 322 -13.83 -27.07 9.91
C GLU A 322 -13.24 -25.79 9.30
N ARG A 323 -14.10 -24.83 8.94
CA ARG A 323 -13.70 -23.57 8.33
C ARG A 323 -13.03 -22.63 9.31
N THR A 324 -13.21 -22.79 10.63
CA THR A 324 -12.43 -22.05 11.63
C THR A 324 -10.93 -22.34 11.43
N CYS A 325 -10.56 -23.61 11.32
CA CYS A 325 -9.18 -24.03 11.03
C CYS A 325 -8.76 -23.60 9.62
N ALA A 326 -9.62 -23.77 8.61
CA ALA A 326 -9.29 -23.39 7.25
C ALA A 326 -8.98 -21.90 7.08
N TRP A 327 -9.76 -21.02 7.73
CA TRP A 327 -9.56 -19.57 7.62
C TRP A 327 -8.37 -19.11 8.45
N ALA A 328 -8.13 -19.68 9.64
CA ALA A 328 -6.87 -19.44 10.36
C ALA A 328 -5.65 -19.80 9.50
N ALA A 329 -5.75 -20.89 8.75
CA ALA A 329 -4.70 -21.34 7.86
C ALA A 329 -4.52 -20.41 6.64
N GLU A 330 -5.62 -19.97 6.02
CA GLU A 330 -5.60 -19.01 4.91
C GLU A 330 -5.04 -17.65 5.30
N GLY A 331 -5.28 -17.17 6.53
CA GLY A 331 -4.69 -15.93 7.06
C GLY A 331 -3.26 -16.08 7.59
N GLY A 332 -2.73 -17.31 7.65
CA GLY A 332 -1.37 -17.58 8.12
C GLY A 332 -1.21 -17.55 9.64
N HIS A 333 -2.31 -17.65 10.39
CA HIS A 333 -2.34 -17.48 11.84
C HIS A 333 -2.06 -18.79 12.57
N LEU A 334 -0.79 -19.21 12.56
CA LEU A 334 -0.37 -20.50 13.13
C LEU A 334 -0.78 -20.69 14.60
N GLU A 335 -0.62 -19.67 15.44
CA GLU A 335 -0.99 -19.74 16.86
C GLU A 335 -2.49 -19.99 17.05
N VAL A 336 -3.34 -19.35 16.23
CA VAL A 336 -4.79 -19.54 16.27
C VAL A 336 -5.15 -20.95 15.84
N LEU A 337 -4.53 -21.45 14.76
CA LEU A 337 -4.75 -22.81 14.28
C LEU A 337 -4.32 -23.86 15.32
N GLN A 338 -3.16 -23.67 15.95
CA GLN A 338 -2.65 -24.52 17.04
C GLN A 338 -3.63 -24.56 18.20
N TRP A 339 -4.13 -23.39 18.62
CA TRP A 339 -5.10 -23.32 19.71
C TRP A 339 -6.43 -23.97 19.34
N ALA A 340 -6.94 -23.74 18.12
CA ALA A 340 -8.20 -24.32 17.66
C ALA A 340 -8.14 -25.86 17.63
N GLU A 341 -7.06 -26.43 17.08
CA GLU A 341 -6.80 -27.88 17.05
C GLU A 341 -6.72 -28.46 18.47
N ALA A 342 -5.91 -27.85 19.34
CA ALA A 342 -5.73 -28.31 20.71
C ALA A 342 -7.02 -28.29 21.54
N ASN A 343 -8.02 -27.49 21.13
CA ASN A 343 -9.33 -27.41 21.77
C ASN A 343 -10.43 -28.17 21.01
N GLY A 344 -10.06 -29.02 20.05
CA GLY A 344 -10.97 -29.94 19.36
C GLY A 344 -11.81 -29.29 18.27
N CYS A 345 -11.36 -28.17 17.69
CA CYS A 345 -11.96 -27.66 16.45
C CYS A 345 -11.70 -28.68 15.33
N PRO A 346 -12.72 -29.09 14.57
CA PRO A 346 -12.50 -29.99 13.46
C PRO A 346 -11.70 -29.30 12.35
N TRP A 347 -11.07 -30.10 11.51
CA TRP A 347 -10.31 -29.66 10.34
C TRP A 347 -10.38 -30.70 9.23
N ASP A 348 -10.32 -30.24 7.99
CA ASP A 348 -10.35 -31.08 6.79
C ASP A 348 -9.29 -30.62 5.76
N ALA A 349 -9.40 -31.11 4.52
CA ALA A 349 -8.47 -30.77 3.45
C ALA A 349 -8.46 -29.27 3.09
N ASP A 350 -9.50 -28.51 3.48
CA ASP A 350 -9.54 -27.06 3.27
C ASP A 350 -8.54 -26.34 4.17
N THR A 351 -8.10 -26.96 5.28
CA THR A 351 -7.04 -26.38 6.13
C THR A 351 -5.71 -26.30 5.39
N CYS A 352 -5.30 -27.39 4.74
CA CYS A 352 -4.09 -27.37 3.92
C CYS A 352 -4.26 -26.52 2.65
N SER A 353 -5.44 -26.56 2.02
CA SER A 353 -5.72 -25.74 0.83
C SER A 353 -5.73 -24.24 1.15
N GLY A 354 -6.28 -23.84 2.30
CA GLY A 354 -6.25 -22.46 2.81
C GLY A 354 -4.82 -21.97 3.05
N ALA A 355 -4.00 -22.73 3.79
CA ALA A 355 -2.58 -22.40 3.98
C ALA A 355 -1.84 -22.24 2.65
N ALA A 356 -2.18 -23.08 1.65
CA ALA A 356 -1.60 -22.99 0.33
C ALA A 356 -2.04 -21.76 -0.46
N LYS A 357 -3.33 -21.41 -0.38
CA LYS A 357 -3.92 -20.21 -0.99
C LYS A 357 -3.33 -18.91 -0.44
N GLY A 358 -3.06 -18.84 0.86
CA GLY A 358 -2.41 -17.70 1.50
C GLY A 358 -0.87 -17.71 1.38
N GLY A 359 -0.29 -18.77 0.84
CA GLY A 359 1.16 -18.91 0.68
C GLY A 359 1.91 -19.18 1.99
N HIS A 360 1.23 -19.65 3.03
CA HIS A 360 1.76 -19.83 4.38
C HIS A 360 2.39 -21.22 4.56
N LEU A 361 3.63 -21.37 4.06
CA LEU A 361 4.36 -22.64 4.09
C LEU A 361 4.52 -23.23 5.49
N GLU A 362 4.83 -22.40 6.49
CA GLU A 362 5.01 -22.85 7.89
C GLU A 362 3.71 -23.44 8.46
N VAL A 363 2.58 -22.80 8.16
CA VAL A 363 1.25 -23.29 8.56
C VAL A 363 0.93 -24.61 7.88
N LEU A 364 1.19 -24.73 6.57
CA LEU A 364 0.99 -25.97 5.85
C LEU A 364 1.86 -27.11 6.40
N GLN A 365 3.14 -26.84 6.68
CA GLN A 365 4.06 -27.81 7.27
C GLN A 365 3.57 -28.29 8.62
N TRP A 366 3.17 -27.37 9.49
CA TRP A 366 2.67 -27.70 10.81
C TRP A 366 1.35 -28.49 10.73
N ALA A 367 0.39 -28.05 9.91
CA ALA A 367 -0.89 -28.76 9.74
C ALA A 367 -0.66 -30.21 9.26
N ARG A 368 0.25 -30.40 8.29
CA ARG A 368 0.60 -31.74 7.79
C ARG A 368 1.32 -32.60 8.83
N ALA A 369 2.23 -32.02 9.60
CA ALA A 369 2.92 -32.73 10.67
C ALA A 369 1.96 -33.23 11.76
N ASN A 370 0.83 -32.55 11.95
CA ASN A 370 -0.19 -32.90 12.93
C ASN A 370 -1.39 -33.65 12.32
N GLY A 371 -1.27 -34.13 11.08
CA GLY A 371 -2.23 -35.05 10.48
C GLY A 371 -3.44 -34.40 9.80
N ALA A 372 -3.43 -33.08 9.59
CA ALA A 372 -4.49 -32.41 8.82
C ALA A 372 -4.61 -33.03 7.42
N PRO A 373 -5.82 -33.40 6.96
CA PRO A 373 -6.02 -33.94 5.61
C PRO A 373 -5.55 -32.95 4.55
N TRP A 374 -5.20 -33.46 3.37
CA TRP A 374 -4.88 -32.64 2.21
C TRP A 374 -5.32 -33.36 0.93
N ASP A 375 -5.62 -32.61 -0.12
CA ASP A 375 -6.00 -33.15 -1.43
C ASP A 375 -5.37 -32.32 -2.57
N ALA A 376 -5.67 -32.69 -3.81
CA ALA A 376 -5.14 -32.03 -5.01
C ALA A 376 -5.43 -30.51 -5.06
N ARG A 377 -6.46 -30.01 -4.36
CA ARG A 377 -6.77 -28.56 -4.31
C ARG A 377 -5.65 -27.77 -3.65
N THR A 378 -4.89 -28.37 -2.72
CA THR A 378 -3.72 -27.72 -2.09
C THR A 378 -2.69 -27.24 -3.14
N CYS A 379 -2.40 -28.06 -4.16
CA CYS A 379 -1.49 -27.67 -5.25
C CYS A 379 -2.14 -26.65 -6.20
N HIS A 380 -3.44 -26.78 -6.45
CA HIS A 380 -4.20 -25.85 -7.29
C HIS A 380 -4.20 -24.44 -6.69
N GLU A 381 -4.56 -24.32 -5.41
CA GLU A 381 -4.59 -23.04 -4.68
C GLU A 381 -3.20 -22.40 -4.57
N ALA A 382 -2.16 -23.19 -4.29
CA ALA A 382 -0.78 -22.69 -4.32
C ALA A 382 -0.39 -22.11 -5.69
N ALA A 383 -0.85 -22.73 -6.78
CA ALA A 383 -0.57 -22.27 -8.13
C ALA A 383 -1.36 -21.00 -8.48
N LEU A 384 -2.66 -20.94 -8.14
CA LEU A 384 -3.51 -19.75 -8.32
C LEU A 384 -2.97 -18.54 -7.56
N GLY A 385 -2.51 -18.72 -6.32
CA GLY A 385 -1.88 -17.66 -5.51
C GLY A 385 -0.44 -17.30 -5.93
N GLY A 386 0.16 -18.02 -6.90
CA GLY A 386 1.54 -17.81 -7.32
C GLY A 386 2.60 -18.22 -6.28
N HIS A 387 2.24 -19.08 -5.34
CA HIS A 387 3.07 -19.47 -4.19
C HIS A 387 4.00 -20.64 -4.51
N LEU A 388 5.03 -20.37 -5.32
CA LEU A 388 5.96 -21.40 -5.82
C LEU A 388 6.61 -22.26 -4.72
N ARG A 389 7.01 -21.65 -3.59
CA ARG A 389 7.64 -22.39 -2.47
C ARG A 389 6.69 -23.41 -1.86
N VAL A 390 5.41 -23.04 -1.71
CA VAL A 390 4.38 -23.94 -1.19
C VAL A 390 4.14 -25.08 -2.17
N LEU A 391 4.00 -24.76 -3.46
CA LEU A 391 3.81 -25.76 -4.51
C LEU A 391 4.96 -26.76 -4.59
N GLN A 392 6.21 -26.28 -4.57
CA GLN A 392 7.40 -27.14 -4.59
C GLN A 392 7.44 -28.07 -3.39
N TRP A 393 7.15 -27.55 -2.19
CA TRP A 393 7.12 -28.34 -0.98
C TRP A 393 5.99 -29.39 -1.00
N ALA A 394 4.77 -29.01 -1.42
CA ALA A 394 3.65 -29.95 -1.52
C ALA A 394 3.94 -31.10 -2.50
N ARG A 395 4.57 -30.79 -3.65
CA ARG A 395 4.99 -31.80 -4.63
C ARG A 395 6.08 -32.73 -4.10
N ALA A 396 7.08 -32.18 -3.39
CA ALA A 396 8.15 -32.97 -2.80
C ALA A 396 7.65 -33.96 -1.72
N ASN A 397 6.48 -33.70 -1.13
CA ASN A 397 5.91 -34.49 -0.04
C ASN A 397 4.74 -35.39 -0.49
N GLY A 398 4.65 -35.71 -1.79
CA GLY A 398 3.79 -36.80 -2.29
C GLY A 398 2.34 -36.41 -2.58
N MET A 399 2.04 -35.13 -2.83
CA MET A 399 0.69 -34.71 -3.24
C MET A 399 0.29 -35.34 -4.59
N PRO A 400 -0.88 -36.00 -4.70
CA PRO A 400 -1.41 -36.50 -5.97
C PRO A 400 -1.77 -35.32 -6.89
N TRP A 401 -1.45 -35.45 -8.18
CA TRP A 401 -1.92 -34.52 -9.21
C TRP A 401 -3.12 -35.15 -9.92
N GLU A 402 -4.31 -34.58 -9.79
CA GLU A 402 -5.42 -34.93 -10.67
C GLU A 402 -5.34 -34.08 -11.93
N SER A 403 -5.17 -34.75 -13.07
CA SER A 403 -5.07 -34.17 -14.40
C SER A 403 -6.40 -33.63 -14.96
N SER A 404 -7.47 -33.61 -14.17
CA SER A 404 -8.82 -33.18 -14.55
C SER A 404 -9.02 -31.66 -14.55
N TRP A 405 -8.12 -30.90 -13.91
CA TRP A 405 -8.14 -29.42 -13.90
C TRP A 405 -7.18 -28.85 -14.94
N GLY A 406 -7.30 -29.33 -16.17
CA GLY A 406 -6.54 -28.83 -17.31
C GLY A 406 -6.73 -27.33 -17.49
N ILE A 407 -5.60 -26.63 -17.54
CA ILE A 407 -5.47 -25.22 -17.93
C ILE A 407 -5.94 -25.05 -19.38
#